data_AF-A0A8H7TLD1-F1
#
_entry.id   AF-A0A8H7TLD1-F1
#
_cell.length_a   1.000
_cell.length_b   1.000
_cell.length_c   1.000
_cell.angle_alpha   90.00
_cell.angle_beta   90.00
_cell.angle_gamma   90.00
#
_symmetry.space_group_name_H-M   'P 1'
#
loop_
_entity.id
_entity.type
_entity.pdbx_description
1 polymer ?
#
loop_
_entity_poly.entity_id
_entity_poly.type
_entity_poly.pdbx_seq_one_letter_code
_entity_poly.pdbx_strand_id
1 'polypeptide(L)'
;MENVNGLNRVWGTLHCDVNPGGKCDETNGISANSSCGNGTACQGNFHTFAIVVDRTSSTEKISWEVDGTVFQTVTETQLGSELWATTVHGGCFILLNLAIGGSFPNNFLGSTTPIEATRPGVPMRVEYVAVYNSA
;
A
#
# COMPACT_ATOMS: atom_id res chain seq x y z
N MET A 1 -0.62 2.14 -1.34
CA MET A 1 -0.93 2.97 -0.16
C MET A 1 -2.42 2.85 0.05
N GLU A 2 -2.84 2.33 1.20
CA GLU A 2 -4.26 2.24 1.55
C GLU A 2 -4.47 2.75 2.98
N ASN A 3 -5.67 3.24 3.25
CA ASN A 3 -6.13 3.67 4.56
C ASN A 3 -7.64 3.45 4.68
N VAL A 4 -8.13 3.15 5.88
CA VAL A 4 -9.55 2.97 6.16
C VAL A 4 -9.94 3.67 7.46
N ASN A 5 -11.22 4.02 7.56
CA ASN A 5 -11.85 4.55 8.78
C ASN A 5 -11.17 5.77 9.42
N GLY A 6 -10.37 6.53 8.64
CA GLY A 6 -9.65 7.70 9.14
C GLY A 6 -8.59 7.37 10.20
N LEU A 7 -8.09 6.13 10.22
CA LEU A 7 -7.04 5.72 11.15
C LEU A 7 -5.72 6.47 10.84
N ASN A 8 -4.97 6.88 11.87
CA ASN A 8 -3.61 7.37 11.70
C ASN A 8 -2.63 6.23 11.40
N ARG A 9 -2.83 5.56 10.25
CA ARG A 9 -2.05 4.43 9.75
C ARG A 9 -2.06 4.40 8.23
N VAL A 10 -1.03 3.86 7.64
CA VAL A 10 -0.92 3.58 6.21
C VAL A 10 -0.55 2.13 5.99
N TRP A 11 -1.14 1.49 4.97
CA TRP A 11 -0.81 0.14 4.55
C TRP A 11 -0.01 0.13 3.24
N GLY A 12 1.01 -0.73 3.23
CA GLY A 12 1.79 -1.11 2.06
C GLY A 12 1.73 -2.62 1.90
N THR A 13 1.18 -3.07 0.79
CA THR A 13 0.86 -4.48 0.55
C THR A 13 1.32 -4.89 -0.84
N LEU A 14 1.97 -6.05 -0.94
CA LEU A 14 2.18 -6.75 -2.21
C LEU A 14 1.15 -7.86 -2.36
N HIS A 15 0.37 -7.80 -3.44
CA HIS A 15 -0.52 -8.88 -3.86
C HIS A 15 0.13 -9.65 -5.01
N CYS A 16 0.03 -10.98 -4.99
CA CYS A 16 0.67 -11.86 -5.97
C CYS A 16 0.14 -13.30 -5.91
N ASP A 17 0.57 -14.11 -6.88
CA ASP A 17 0.25 -15.52 -6.99
C ASP A 17 -1.25 -15.80 -7.22
N VAL A 18 -1.93 -16.48 -6.29
CA VAL A 18 -3.31 -16.96 -6.44
C VAL A 18 -4.19 -16.50 -5.29
N ASN A 19 -5.47 -16.27 -5.60
CA ASN A 19 -6.47 -15.86 -4.62
C ASN A 19 -7.62 -16.90 -4.54
N PRO A 20 -7.91 -17.48 -3.35
CA PRO A 20 -7.28 -17.21 -2.04
C PRO A 20 -5.98 -18.01 -1.80
N GLY A 21 -5.16 -17.55 -0.85
CA GLY A 21 -3.95 -18.22 -0.37
C GLY A 21 -2.70 -17.87 -1.18
N GLY A 22 -1.99 -18.90 -1.65
CA GLY A 22 -0.76 -18.73 -2.42
C GLY A 22 0.42 -18.21 -1.58
N LYS A 23 1.51 -17.89 -2.27
CA LYS A 23 2.77 -17.39 -1.68
C LYS A 23 2.58 -16.07 -0.92
N CYS A 24 1.53 -15.32 -1.26
CA CYS A 24 1.29 -13.96 -0.80
C CYS A 24 0.13 -13.85 0.20
N ASP A 25 -0.44 -14.97 0.64
CA ASP A 25 -1.54 -15.02 1.61
C ASP A 25 -2.77 -14.19 1.19
N GLU A 26 -3.24 -14.40 -0.04
CA GLU A 26 -4.41 -13.69 -0.56
C GLU A 26 -5.69 -14.07 0.22
N THR A 27 -6.57 -13.13 0.56
CA THR A 27 -6.63 -11.72 0.12
C THR A 27 -5.88 -10.73 1.01
N ASN A 28 -5.08 -11.19 1.98
CA ASN A 28 -4.37 -10.28 2.89
C ASN A 28 -3.17 -9.63 2.20
N GLY A 29 -2.47 -10.38 1.34
CA GLY A 29 -1.22 -9.94 0.73
C GLY A 29 -0.05 -9.92 1.72
N ILE A 30 1.16 -9.68 1.22
CA ILE A 30 2.33 -9.44 2.07
C ILE A 30 2.27 -7.99 2.56
N SER A 31 1.60 -7.78 3.69
CA SER A 31 1.23 -6.46 4.19
C SER A 31 2.00 -6.05 5.44
N ALA A 32 2.31 -4.76 5.53
CA ALA A 32 2.70 -4.12 6.78
C ALA A 32 2.08 -2.71 6.84
N ASN A 33 2.07 -2.14 8.04
CA ASN A 33 1.55 -0.80 8.27
C ASN A 33 2.42 -0.01 9.24
N SER A 34 2.30 1.31 9.15
CA SER A 34 2.93 2.26 10.05
C SER A 34 1.99 3.44 10.30
N SER A 35 2.20 4.20 11.37
CA SER A 35 1.67 5.56 11.43
C SER A 35 2.35 6.43 10.37
N CYS A 36 1.69 7.52 9.96
CA CYS A 36 2.39 8.53 9.17
C CYS A 36 3.50 9.19 10.00
N GLY A 37 4.56 9.63 9.32
CA GLY A 37 5.79 10.12 9.93
C GLY A 37 5.67 11.55 10.45
N ASN A 38 6.81 12.14 10.82
CA ASN A 38 6.95 13.57 11.12
C ASN A 38 6.07 14.11 12.27
N GLY A 39 5.54 13.24 13.12
CA GLY A 39 4.77 13.63 14.31
C GLY A 39 3.34 14.12 14.01
N THR A 40 2.87 14.00 12.76
CA THR A 40 1.51 14.38 12.37
C THR A 40 0.68 13.17 11.98
N ALA A 41 -0.65 13.29 12.10
CA ALA A 41 -1.56 12.25 11.65
C ALA A 41 -1.64 12.22 10.12
N CYS A 42 -1.85 11.04 9.54
CA CYS A 42 -2.10 10.87 8.11
C CYS A 42 -3.22 11.78 7.59
N GLN A 43 -4.25 12.00 8.40
CA GLN A 43 -5.40 12.83 8.05
C GLN A 43 -5.07 14.30 8.29
N GLY A 44 -5.40 15.13 7.29
CA GLY A 44 -5.30 16.60 7.39
C GLY A 44 -3.90 17.16 7.16
N ASN A 45 -2.88 16.32 6.94
CA ASN A 45 -1.50 16.72 6.69
C ASN A 45 -1.01 16.05 5.40
N PHE A 46 -0.15 16.74 4.65
CA PHE A 46 0.53 16.12 3.52
C PHE A 46 1.65 15.22 4.02
N HIS A 47 1.70 14.01 3.46
CA HIS A 47 2.74 13.02 3.69
C HIS A 47 3.19 12.49 2.33
N THR A 48 4.47 12.11 2.24
CA THR A 48 5.00 11.51 1.01
C THR A 48 4.94 10.00 1.13
N PHE A 49 4.19 9.35 0.25
CA PHE A 49 4.13 7.90 0.16
C PHE A 49 4.90 7.45 -1.07
N ALA A 50 5.82 6.50 -0.91
CA ALA A 50 6.60 5.98 -2.02
C ALA A 50 6.61 4.45 -2.04
N ILE A 51 6.73 3.91 -3.26
CA ILE A 51 7.09 2.52 -3.51
C ILE A 51 8.40 2.57 -4.28
N VAL A 52 9.42 1.89 -3.76
CA VAL A 52 10.74 1.81 -4.38
C VAL A 52 10.96 0.39 -4.85
N VAL A 53 11.13 0.21 -6.16
CA VAL A 53 11.53 -1.07 -6.77
C VAL A 53 13.04 -1.00 -7.00
N ASP A 54 13.80 -1.71 -6.17
CA ASP A 54 15.25 -1.74 -6.23
C ASP A 54 15.72 -3.03 -6.92
N ARG A 55 16.28 -2.86 -8.11
CA ARG A 55 16.87 -3.92 -8.94
C ARG A 55 18.37 -3.75 -9.12
N THR A 56 19.02 -2.97 -8.26
CA THR A 56 20.45 -2.64 -8.37
C THR A 56 21.37 -3.78 -7.90
N SER A 57 20.81 -4.79 -7.23
CA SER A 57 21.52 -5.94 -6.69
C SER A 57 21.00 -7.26 -7.27
N SER A 58 21.72 -8.36 -7.05
CA SER A 58 21.30 -9.71 -7.49
C SER A 58 20.02 -10.22 -6.82
N THR A 59 19.64 -9.61 -5.69
CA THR A 59 18.36 -9.89 -5.03
C THR A 59 17.52 -8.62 -5.12
N GLU A 60 16.48 -8.65 -5.96
CA GLU A 60 15.59 -7.50 -6.08
C GLU A 60 14.71 -7.34 -4.83
N LYS A 61 14.22 -6.12 -4.60
CA LYS A 61 13.26 -5.82 -3.53
C LYS A 61 12.28 -4.72 -3.92
N ILE A 62 11.13 -4.73 -3.27
CA ILE A 62 10.18 -3.63 -3.24
C ILE A 62 10.06 -3.14 -1.81
N SER A 63 10.17 -1.83 -1.60
CA SER A 63 10.00 -1.19 -0.30
C SER A 63 8.88 -0.16 -0.34
N TRP A 64 8.13 -0.04 0.75
CA TRP A 64 7.13 1.03 0.94
C TRP A 64 7.64 1.99 1.98
N GLU A 65 7.46 3.27 1.70
CA GLU A 65 7.93 4.36 2.53
C GLU A 65 6.79 5.33 2.85
N VAL A 66 6.85 5.89 4.05
CA VAL A 66 6.12 7.10 4.41
C VAL A 66 7.13 8.12 4.94
N ASP A 67 7.13 9.31 4.35
CA ASP A 67 8.05 10.40 4.66
C ASP A 67 9.53 10.00 4.63
N GLY A 68 9.92 9.19 3.63
CA GLY A 68 11.27 8.67 3.46
C GLY A 68 11.67 7.58 4.48
N THR A 69 10.75 7.13 5.33
CA THR A 69 10.98 6.03 6.27
C THR A 69 10.36 4.75 5.72
N VAL A 70 11.20 3.74 5.48
CA VAL A 70 10.77 2.39 5.06
C VAL A 70 10.01 1.71 6.20
N PHE A 71 8.82 1.20 5.89
CA PHE A 71 8.02 0.42 6.85
C PHE A 71 7.62 -0.98 6.35
N GLN A 72 7.80 -1.27 5.07
CA GLN A 72 7.61 -2.60 4.49
C GLN A 72 8.71 -2.88 3.49
N THR A 73 9.18 -4.12 3.41
CA THR A 73 10.07 -4.59 2.35
C THR A 73 9.77 -6.05 2.00
N VAL A 74 9.53 -6.30 0.72
CA VAL A 74 9.39 -7.64 0.15
C VAL A 74 10.56 -7.89 -0.79
N THR A 75 11.22 -9.03 -0.65
CA THR A 75 12.40 -9.40 -1.43
C THR A 75 12.09 -10.53 -2.40
N GLU A 76 12.84 -10.61 -3.49
CA GLU A 76 12.74 -11.70 -4.47
C GLU A 76 12.83 -13.08 -3.81
N THR A 77 13.71 -13.24 -2.81
CA THR A 77 13.88 -14.49 -2.06
C THR A 77 12.61 -14.95 -1.33
N GLN A 78 11.70 -14.05 -0.99
CA GLN A 78 10.42 -14.41 -0.34
C GLN A 78 9.46 -15.07 -1.32
N LEU A 79 9.51 -14.72 -2.60
CA LEU A 79 8.59 -15.21 -3.63
C LEU A 79 9.19 -16.32 -4.49
N GLY A 80 10.52 -16.31 -4.70
CA GLY A 80 11.19 -17.10 -5.73
C GLY A 80 11.20 -16.35 -7.07
N SER A 81 12.22 -16.62 -7.90
CA SER A 81 12.51 -15.84 -9.10
C SER A 81 11.39 -15.83 -10.14
N GLU A 82 10.73 -16.98 -10.37
CA GLU A 82 9.65 -17.08 -11.37
C GLU A 82 8.43 -16.23 -10.98
N LEU A 83 7.95 -16.35 -9.74
CA LEU A 83 6.83 -15.56 -9.24
C LEU A 83 7.20 -14.08 -9.11
N TRP A 84 8.45 -13.78 -8.70
CA TRP A 84 8.93 -12.41 -8.63
C TRP A 84 8.91 -11.74 -10.01
N ALA A 85 9.41 -12.42 -11.06
CA ALA A 85 9.43 -11.89 -12.41
C ALA A 85 8.01 -11.57 -12.92
N THR A 86 7.05 -12.47 -12.73
CA THR A 86 5.65 -12.23 -13.16
C THR A 86 4.95 -11.15 -12.33
N THR A 87 5.33 -10.97 -11.07
CA THR A 87 4.74 -9.98 -10.16
C THR A 87 5.34 -8.58 -10.35
N VAL A 88 6.65 -8.47 -10.53
CA VAL A 88 7.40 -7.21 -10.38
C VAL A 88 7.93 -6.69 -11.70
N HIS A 89 8.27 -7.55 -12.67
CA HIS A 89 8.92 -7.11 -13.91
C HIS A 89 7.96 -6.52 -14.95
N GLY A 90 6.65 -6.70 -14.76
CA GLY A 90 5.61 -6.10 -15.59
C GLY A 90 5.50 -4.58 -15.42
N GLY A 91 5.04 -3.90 -16.47
CA GLY A 91 4.63 -2.50 -16.36
C GLY A 91 3.33 -2.38 -15.55
N CYS A 92 3.27 -1.37 -14.69
CA CYS A 92 2.08 -1.03 -13.90
C CYS A 92 1.54 0.34 -14.30
N PHE A 93 0.26 0.57 -14.00
CA PHE A 93 -0.34 1.90 -14.02
C PHE A 93 -0.68 2.34 -12.60
N ILE A 94 -0.74 3.65 -12.37
CA ILE A 94 -1.07 4.22 -11.05
C ILE A 94 -2.58 4.41 -10.96
N LEU A 95 -3.17 3.95 -9.86
CA LEU A 95 -4.57 4.18 -9.50
C LEU A 95 -4.63 5.08 -8.25
N LEU A 96 -5.46 6.12 -8.32
CA LEU A 96 -5.83 6.95 -7.18
C LEU A 96 -7.35 6.94 -7.06
N ASN A 97 -7.86 6.48 -5.92
CA ASN A 97 -9.29 6.44 -5.66
C ASN A 97 -9.58 6.64 -4.17
N LEU A 98 -10.83 7.01 -3.88
CA LEU A 98 -11.41 7.02 -2.54
C LEU A 98 -12.64 6.12 -2.55
N ALA A 99 -12.46 4.85 -2.20
CA ALA A 99 -13.56 3.89 -2.12
C ALA A 99 -14.41 4.11 -0.87
N ILE A 100 -15.71 3.80 -0.96
CA ILE A 100 -16.66 3.89 0.16
C ILE A 100 -17.22 2.49 0.43
N GLY A 101 -16.94 1.96 1.62
CA GLY A 101 -17.34 0.60 2.01
C GLY A 101 -16.39 -0.49 1.50
N GLY A 102 -16.80 -1.75 1.68
CA GLY A 102 -16.03 -2.93 1.27
C GLY A 102 -15.37 -3.66 2.43
N SER A 103 -14.78 -4.82 2.15
CA SER A 103 -14.23 -5.73 3.18
C SER A 103 -13.16 -5.06 4.05
N PHE A 104 -12.28 -4.24 3.46
CA PHE A 104 -11.20 -3.58 4.20
C PHE A 104 -11.75 -2.66 5.32
N PRO A 105 -12.52 -1.59 5.06
CA PRO A 105 -13.06 -0.77 6.14
C PRO A 105 -14.00 -1.55 7.07
N ASN A 106 -14.74 -2.55 6.56
CA ASN A 106 -15.60 -3.39 7.38
C ASN A 106 -14.82 -4.20 8.43
N ASN A 107 -13.72 -4.83 8.03
CA ASN A 107 -12.90 -5.66 8.91
C ASN A 107 -12.29 -4.85 10.07
N PHE A 108 -11.96 -3.58 9.82
CA PHE A 108 -11.43 -2.69 10.86
C PHE A 108 -12.49 -2.05 11.74
N LEU A 109 -13.72 -1.85 11.22
CA LEU A 109 -14.82 -1.35 12.03
C LEU A 109 -15.53 -2.48 12.81
N GLY A 110 -15.45 -3.73 12.33
CA GLY A 110 -16.23 -4.85 12.84
C GLY A 110 -17.69 -4.85 12.41
N SER A 111 -18.07 -4.03 11.43
CA SER A 111 -19.43 -3.94 10.88
C SER A 111 -19.40 -3.40 9.45
N THR A 112 -20.54 -3.48 8.73
CA THR A 112 -20.64 -2.94 7.38
C THR A 112 -20.50 -1.41 7.38
N THR A 113 -19.62 -0.92 6.51
CA THR A 113 -19.42 0.49 6.20
C THR A 113 -19.99 0.82 4.81
N PRO A 114 -20.43 2.07 4.57
CA PRO A 114 -20.49 3.19 5.53
C PRO A 114 -21.59 3.01 6.59
N ILE A 115 -21.39 3.64 7.75
CA ILE A 115 -22.41 3.78 8.81
C ILE A 115 -23.11 5.14 8.73
N GLU A 116 -24.24 5.31 9.43
CA GLU A 116 -25.00 6.57 9.45
C GLU A 116 -24.13 7.79 9.83
N ALA A 117 -23.16 7.62 10.73
CA ALA A 117 -22.25 8.68 11.14
C ALA A 117 -21.16 9.03 10.10
N THR A 118 -21.07 8.29 8.98
CA THR A 118 -20.07 8.55 7.92
C THR A 118 -20.40 9.85 7.20
N ARG A 119 -19.49 10.82 7.25
CA ARG A 119 -19.70 12.14 6.64
C ARG A 119 -19.23 12.15 5.17
N PRO A 120 -20.07 12.61 4.23
CA PRO A 120 -19.64 12.83 2.85
C PRO A 120 -18.79 14.11 2.73
N GLY A 121 -18.23 14.35 1.54
CA GLY A 121 -17.54 15.61 1.21
C GLY A 121 -16.13 15.74 1.78
N VAL A 122 -15.52 14.65 2.25
CA VAL A 122 -14.12 14.62 2.70
C VAL A 122 -13.24 14.15 1.54
N PRO A 123 -12.39 15.01 0.95
CA PRO A 123 -11.59 14.66 -0.22
C PRO A 123 -10.28 13.95 0.15
N MET A 124 -9.80 13.07 -0.73
CA MET A 124 -8.37 12.74 -0.81
C MET A 124 -7.66 13.88 -1.56
N ARG A 125 -6.67 14.51 -0.92
CA ARG A 125 -5.87 15.58 -1.54
C ARG A 125 -4.53 15.02 -1.96
N VAL A 126 -4.20 15.17 -3.24
CA VAL A 126 -2.94 14.74 -3.83
C VAL A 126 -2.29 15.96 -4.46
N GLU A 127 -1.13 16.36 -3.96
CA GLU A 127 -0.40 17.52 -4.48
C GLU A 127 0.28 17.17 -5.81
N TYR A 128 0.96 16.02 -5.87
CA TYR A 128 1.59 15.52 -7.07
C TYR A 128 1.65 13.99 -7.09
N VAL A 129 1.86 13.45 -8.29
CA VAL A 129 2.33 12.09 -8.52
C VAL A 129 3.58 12.20 -9.37
N ALA A 130 4.65 11.53 -8.95
CA ALA A 130 5.91 11.52 -9.68
C ALA A 130 6.46 10.10 -9.76
N VAL A 131 7.08 9.78 -10.89
CA VAL A 131 7.79 8.52 -11.12
C VAL A 131 9.22 8.87 -11.52
N TYR A 132 10.17 8.30 -10.79
CA TYR A 132 11.59 8.49 -11.02
C TYR A 132 12.22 7.15 -11.37
N ASN A 133 13.26 7.18 -12.19
CA ASN A 133 14.13 6.06 -12.45
C ASN A 133 15.58 6.49 -12.29
N SER A 134 16.41 5.64 -11.71
CA SER A 134 17.86 5.73 -11.85
C SER A 134 18.27 4.87 -13.05
N ALA A 135 19.04 5.45 -13.96
CA ALA A 135 19.67 4.73 -15.07
C ALA A 135 20.83 3.86 -14.58
#